data_AF-A0A3E0AIB5-F1
#
_entry.id   AF-A0A3E0AIB5-F1
#
_cell.length_a   1.000
_cell.length_b   1.000
_cell.length_c   1.000
_cell.angle_alpha   90.00
_cell.angle_beta   90.00
_cell.angle_gamma   90.00
#
_symmetry.space_group_name_H-M   'P 1'
#
loop_
_entity.id
_entity.type
_entity.pdbx_description
1 polymer ?
#
loop_
_entity_poly.entity_id
_entity_poly.type
_entity_poly.pdbx_seq_one_letter_code
_entity_poly.pdbx_strand_id
1 'polypeptide(L)'
;MNPKLRRLQSDQKQIQDLADRSKYITILEQNGGTPPNQYLISLHFKAITSINSANQPVYGYDHKLRIDLHQDYPDKKPIFTFATPMFHPNINEGGEVCIGNEYTPAQCIDELILRVIHMIRWENVGLNDPWCFAAVRWARESWDNQPLDKSQIYTEEEVDIHVYNSPPAHPNQHPTDPPTLFPPPAGVKDPDEIEIILLEDDNNNKEEIEITVLGDANVVPTQGDSNNHNDSQDIEITVL
;
A
#
# COMPACT_ATOMS: atom_id res chain seq x y z
N MET A 1 -8.61 23.53 3.59
CA MET A 1 -7.61 23.23 2.54
C MET A 1 -8.24 22.34 1.48
N ASN A 2 -8.02 22.60 0.19
CA ASN A 2 -8.58 21.80 -0.91
C ASN A 2 -8.16 20.31 -0.77
N PRO A 3 -9.09 19.33 -0.77
CA PRO A 3 -8.76 17.90 -0.66
C PRO A 3 -7.70 17.42 -1.66
N LYS A 4 -7.81 17.84 -2.92
CA LYS A 4 -6.81 17.51 -3.96
C LYS A 4 -5.43 18.06 -3.61
N LEU A 5 -5.37 19.28 -3.07
CA LEU A 5 -4.11 19.90 -2.68
C LEU A 5 -3.43 19.12 -1.54
N ARG A 6 -4.20 18.68 -0.54
CA ARG A 6 -3.68 17.81 0.54
C ARG A 6 -3.17 16.48 0.00
N ARG A 7 -3.89 15.89 -0.95
CA ARG A 7 -3.48 14.65 -1.61
C ARG A 7 -2.13 14.83 -2.32
N LEU A 8 -2.02 15.83 -3.19
CA LEU A 8 -0.77 16.13 -3.91
C LEU A 8 0.42 16.45 -2.97
N GLN A 9 0.17 17.09 -1.81
CA GLN A 9 1.21 17.29 -0.79
C GLN A 9 1.68 15.97 -0.19
N SER A 10 0.75 15.08 0.15
CA SER A 10 1.08 13.75 0.66
C SER A 10 1.85 12.94 -0.38
N ASP A 11 1.41 12.96 -1.63
CA ASP A 11 2.07 12.23 -2.72
C ASP A 11 3.48 12.78 -3.00
N GLN A 12 3.67 14.11 -2.96
CA GLN A 12 5.00 14.71 -3.09
C GLN A 12 5.95 14.20 -2.00
N LYS A 13 5.48 14.14 -0.74
CA LYS A 13 6.26 13.61 0.38
C LYS A 13 6.60 12.14 0.16
N GLN A 14 5.63 11.31 -0.19
CA GLN A 14 5.84 9.87 -0.44
C GLN A 14 6.85 9.61 -1.57
N ILE A 15 6.76 10.35 -2.68
CA ILE A 15 7.73 10.23 -3.79
C ILE A 15 9.13 10.62 -3.34
N GLN A 16 9.25 11.70 -2.54
CA GLN A 16 10.53 12.13 -2.00
C GLN A 16 11.10 11.09 -1.02
N ASP A 17 10.31 10.64 -0.06
CA ASP A 17 10.72 9.63 0.94
C ASP A 17 11.14 8.31 0.27
N LEU A 18 10.45 7.90 -0.80
CA LEU A 18 10.80 6.71 -1.56
C LEU A 18 12.15 6.89 -2.30
N ALA A 19 12.39 8.06 -2.89
CA ALA A 19 13.65 8.37 -3.55
C ALA A 19 14.82 8.46 -2.55
N ASP A 20 14.60 9.09 -1.39
CA ASP A 20 15.63 9.28 -0.36
C ASP A 20 16.08 7.93 0.25
N ARG A 21 15.14 6.98 0.38
CA ARG A 21 15.42 5.63 0.92
C ARG A 21 15.86 4.62 -0.14
N SER A 22 15.95 5.02 -1.41
CA SER A 22 16.31 4.12 -2.51
C SER A 22 17.43 4.67 -3.37
N LYS A 23 18.58 3.99 -3.35
CA LYS A 23 19.68 4.27 -4.29
C LYS A 23 19.34 3.98 -5.77
N TYR A 24 18.20 3.34 -6.05
CA TYR A 24 17.77 2.97 -7.39
C TYR A 24 16.74 3.94 -7.98
N ILE A 25 16.28 4.93 -7.21
CA ILE A 25 15.24 5.86 -7.61
C ILE A 25 15.83 7.27 -7.53
N THR A 26 15.67 8.05 -8.59
CA THR A 26 16.12 9.44 -8.61
C THR A 26 15.03 10.31 -9.23
N ILE A 27 14.65 11.37 -8.54
CA ILE A 27 13.73 12.38 -9.09
C ILE A 27 14.54 13.27 -10.05
N LEU A 28 14.17 13.27 -11.33
CA LEU A 28 14.82 14.08 -12.36
C LEU A 28 14.12 15.43 -12.54
N GLU A 29 12.79 15.44 -12.53
CA GLU A 29 11.97 16.63 -12.75
C GLU A 29 10.70 16.62 -11.89
N GLN A 30 10.27 17.81 -11.47
CA GLN A 30 9.02 18.06 -10.75
C GLN A 30 8.35 19.29 -11.36
N ASN A 31 7.17 19.12 -11.96
CA ASN A 31 6.49 20.13 -12.76
C ASN A 31 5.00 20.29 -12.38
N GLY A 32 4.38 21.33 -12.94
CA GLY A 32 2.94 21.54 -12.91
C GLY A 32 2.35 22.09 -11.60
N GLY A 33 3.19 22.67 -10.74
CA GLY A 33 2.75 23.50 -9.62
C GLY A 33 3.52 23.27 -8.33
N THR A 34 2.95 23.78 -7.23
CA THR A 34 3.44 23.54 -5.87
C THR A 34 2.24 23.20 -4.97
N PRO A 35 2.00 21.91 -4.66
CA PRO A 35 2.81 20.73 -4.99
C PRO A 35 2.83 20.37 -6.49
N PRO A 36 3.87 19.67 -6.97
CA PRO A 36 3.93 19.18 -8.34
C PRO A 36 2.83 18.15 -8.61
N ASN A 37 2.29 18.16 -9.82
CA ASN A 37 1.37 17.13 -10.32
C ASN A 37 2.00 16.30 -11.45
N GLN A 38 3.23 16.61 -11.86
CA GLN A 38 3.97 15.86 -12.86
C GLN A 38 5.39 15.59 -12.37
N TYR A 39 5.84 14.35 -12.54
CA TYR A 39 7.18 13.92 -12.14
C TYR A 39 7.84 13.16 -13.28
N LEU A 40 9.15 13.31 -13.40
CA LEU A 40 10.01 12.39 -14.15
C LEU A 40 10.98 11.77 -13.16
N ILE A 41 10.96 10.45 -13.01
CA ILE A 41 11.89 9.71 -12.16
C ILE A 41 12.73 8.73 -12.99
N SER A 42 13.98 8.53 -12.57
CA SER A 42 14.85 7.46 -13.07
C SER A 42 14.73 6.26 -12.16
N LEU A 43 14.56 5.08 -12.75
CA LEU A 43 14.51 3.79 -12.08
C LEU A 43 15.69 2.94 -12.58
N HIS A 44 16.59 2.55 -11.68
CA HIS A 44 17.79 1.79 -12.02
C HIS A 44 17.63 0.30 -11.68
N PHE A 45 17.00 -0.47 -12.58
CA PHE A 45 16.74 -1.91 -12.40
C PHE A 45 16.94 -2.67 -13.71
N LYS A 46 17.39 -3.92 -13.62
CA LYS A 46 17.45 -4.78 -14.80
C LYS A 46 16.02 -5.04 -15.32
N ALA A 47 15.74 -4.60 -16.54
CA ALA A 47 14.46 -4.84 -17.22
C ALA A 47 14.67 -5.22 -18.69
N ILE A 48 13.64 -5.78 -19.33
CA ILE A 48 13.65 -6.06 -20.77
C ILE A 48 13.14 -4.83 -21.51
N THR A 49 13.95 -4.32 -22.43
CA THR A 49 13.62 -3.13 -23.24
C THR A 49 13.11 -3.50 -24.63
N SER A 50 13.52 -4.66 -25.15
CA SER A 50 13.08 -5.20 -26.44
C SER A 50 13.45 -6.68 -26.58
N ILE A 51 12.94 -7.34 -27.61
CA ILE A 51 13.35 -8.68 -28.05
C ILE A 51 14.11 -8.54 -29.37
N ASN A 52 15.28 -9.18 -29.47
CA ASN A 52 16.09 -9.13 -30.68
C ASN A 52 15.60 -10.13 -31.76
N SER A 53 16.22 -10.10 -32.94
CA SER A 53 15.84 -10.99 -34.05
C SER A 53 16.06 -12.49 -33.78
N ALA A 54 16.82 -12.85 -32.74
CA ALA A 54 17.04 -14.22 -32.30
C ALA A 54 16.07 -14.63 -31.16
N ASN A 55 15.01 -13.85 -30.93
CA ASN A 55 14.02 -14.05 -29.86
C ASN A 55 14.62 -13.96 -28.43
N GLN A 56 15.77 -13.31 -28.28
CA GLN A 56 16.42 -13.12 -26.98
C GLN A 56 16.12 -11.73 -26.40
N PRO A 57 15.98 -11.62 -25.06
CA PRO A 57 15.73 -10.35 -24.41
C PRO A 57 16.95 -9.42 -24.49
N VAL A 58 16.70 -8.15 -24.80
CA VAL A 58 17.66 -7.05 -24.66
C VAL A 58 17.38 -6.37 -23.33
N TYR A 59 18.42 -6.24 -22.51
CA TYR A 59 18.31 -5.68 -21.17
C TYR A 59 18.77 -4.21 -21.12
N GLY A 60 18.06 -3.42 -20.32
CA GLY A 60 18.44 -2.06 -19.93
C GLY A 60 18.35 -1.89 -18.41
N TYR A 61 18.98 -0.83 -17.90
CA TYR A 61 19.04 -0.55 -16.46
C TYR A 61 18.44 0.80 -16.08
N ASP A 62 18.64 1.84 -16.90
CA ASP A 62 18.13 3.19 -16.62
C ASP A 62 16.80 3.45 -17.35
N HIS A 63 15.71 3.47 -16.60
CA HIS A 63 14.36 3.64 -17.14
C HIS A 63 13.73 4.93 -16.63
N LYS A 64 13.27 5.78 -17.54
CA LYS A 64 12.66 7.07 -17.17
C LYS A 64 11.16 6.91 -17.11
N LEU A 65 10.58 7.04 -15.92
CA LEU A 65 9.14 6.96 -15.70
C LEU A 65 8.55 8.35 -15.50
N ARG A 66 7.63 8.74 -16.37
CA ARG A 66 6.77 9.91 -16.19
C ARG A 66 5.56 9.52 -15.34
N ILE A 67 5.21 10.37 -14.39
CA ILE A 67 4.04 10.25 -13.52
C ILE A 67 3.19 11.50 -13.73
N ASP A 68 1.95 11.34 -14.16
CA ASP A 68 0.98 12.43 -14.32
C ASP A 68 -0.21 12.26 -13.36
N LEU A 69 -0.32 13.19 -12.42
CA LEU A 69 -1.41 13.34 -11.47
C LEU A 69 -2.43 14.34 -12.03
N HIS A 70 -3.11 13.90 -13.10
CA HIS A 70 -3.97 14.71 -13.95
C HIS A 70 -5.16 15.38 -13.22
N GLN A 71 -6.02 16.09 -13.97
CA GLN A 71 -7.08 16.90 -13.38
C GLN A 71 -8.09 16.10 -12.52
N ASP A 72 -8.36 14.83 -12.86
CA ASP A 72 -9.31 13.97 -12.15
C ASP A 72 -8.63 13.07 -11.10
N TYR A 73 -7.32 13.18 -10.92
CA TYR A 73 -6.62 12.55 -9.80
C TYR A 73 -6.99 13.25 -8.48
N PRO A 74 -7.27 12.52 -7.38
CA PRO A 74 -7.09 11.08 -7.19
C PRO A 74 -8.31 10.19 -7.47
N ASP A 75 -9.45 10.72 -7.91
CA ASP A 75 -10.64 9.91 -8.21
C ASP A 75 -10.37 8.93 -9.37
N LYS A 76 -9.50 9.33 -10.29
CA LYS A 76 -8.89 8.49 -11.32
C LYS A 76 -7.43 8.18 -10.97
N LYS A 77 -6.98 7.01 -11.41
CA LYS A 77 -5.63 6.50 -11.20
C LYS A 77 -4.58 7.40 -11.87
N PRO A 78 -3.35 7.49 -11.32
CA PRO A 78 -2.28 8.24 -11.97
C PRO A 78 -1.92 7.60 -13.31
N ILE A 79 -1.39 8.40 -14.23
CA ILE A 79 -0.87 7.90 -15.50
C ILE A 79 0.63 7.71 -15.38
N PHE A 80 1.09 6.50 -15.67
CA PHE A 80 2.50 6.12 -15.70
C PHE A 80 2.91 5.90 -17.15
N THR A 81 3.99 6.55 -17.58
CA THR A 81 4.50 6.41 -18.95
C THR A 81 6.01 6.36 -18.96
N PHE A 82 6.58 5.25 -19.43
CA PHE A 82 8.01 5.17 -19.66
C PHE A 82 8.42 6.03 -20.87
N ALA A 83 9.36 6.94 -20.65
CA ALA A 83 10.03 7.71 -21.71
C ALA A 83 11.20 6.94 -22.34
N THR A 84 11.52 5.77 -21.80
CA THR A 84 12.49 4.81 -22.35
C THR A 84 11.76 3.59 -22.93
N PRO A 85 12.31 2.91 -23.94
CA PRO A 85 11.71 1.69 -24.47
C PRO A 85 11.56 0.61 -23.40
N MET A 86 10.38 0.01 -23.29
CA MET A 86 10.08 -1.08 -22.38
C MET A 86 9.39 -2.21 -23.10
N PHE A 87 9.71 -3.45 -22.74
CA PHE A 87 9.03 -4.64 -23.24
C PHE A 87 8.43 -5.42 -22.07
N HIS A 88 7.12 -5.27 -21.88
CA HIS A 88 6.38 -5.92 -20.80
C HIS A 88 4.91 -6.13 -21.19
N PRO A 89 4.24 -7.23 -20.77
CA PRO A 89 2.82 -7.49 -21.05
C PRO A 89 1.84 -6.36 -20.75
N ASN A 90 2.12 -5.56 -19.73
CA ASN A 90 1.24 -4.47 -19.27
C ASN A 90 1.76 -3.06 -19.63
N ILE A 91 2.66 -2.95 -20.62
CA ILE A 91 3.18 -1.66 -21.13
C ILE A 91 3.01 -1.62 -22.65
N ASN A 92 2.42 -0.55 -23.22
CA ASN A 92 2.20 -0.48 -24.68
C ASN A 92 3.45 0.05 -25.39
N GLU A 93 3.37 0.10 -26.72
CA GLU A 93 4.41 0.67 -27.59
C GLU A 93 4.72 2.15 -27.26
N GLY A 94 3.75 2.89 -26.71
CA GLY A 94 3.93 4.27 -26.25
C GLY A 94 4.54 4.40 -24.85
N GLY A 95 4.81 3.30 -24.16
CA GLY A 95 5.36 3.28 -22.81
C GLY A 95 4.33 3.44 -21.68
N GLU A 96 3.04 3.58 -21.99
CA GLU A 96 1.99 3.70 -20.98
C GLU A 96 1.81 2.38 -20.23
N VAL A 97 1.78 2.48 -18.89
CA VAL A 97 1.66 1.33 -17.99
C VAL A 97 0.21 1.12 -17.58
N CYS A 98 -0.29 -0.08 -17.80
CA CYS A 98 -1.56 -0.51 -17.22
C CYS A 98 -1.33 -1.10 -15.82
N ILE A 99 -1.70 -0.33 -14.77
CA ILE A 99 -1.61 -0.76 -13.37
C ILE A 99 -2.82 -1.58 -12.87
N GLY A 100 -3.71 -1.99 -13.78
CA GLY A 100 -4.95 -2.72 -13.48
C GLY A 100 -6.18 -1.83 -13.26
N ASN A 101 -7.30 -2.48 -12.91
CA ASN A 101 -8.61 -1.86 -12.71
C ASN A 101 -8.98 -1.64 -11.23
N GLU A 102 -8.25 -2.27 -10.30
CA GLU A 102 -8.53 -2.27 -8.86
C GLU A 102 -7.99 -1.03 -8.14
N TYR A 103 -7.84 0.09 -8.85
CA TYR A 103 -7.35 1.32 -8.25
C TYR A 103 -8.40 1.92 -7.30
N THR A 104 -7.96 2.35 -6.12
CA THR A 104 -8.77 3.16 -5.21
C THR A 104 -8.04 4.46 -4.85
N PRO A 105 -8.76 5.58 -4.63
CA PRO A 105 -8.14 6.83 -4.18
C PRO A 105 -7.43 6.76 -2.82
N ALA A 106 -7.61 5.66 -2.06
CA ALA A 106 -6.94 5.44 -0.78
C ALA A 106 -5.50 4.92 -0.95
N GLN A 107 -5.16 4.32 -2.10
CA GLN A 107 -3.83 3.78 -2.34
C GLN A 107 -2.76 4.89 -2.35
N CYS A 108 -1.58 4.56 -1.86
CA CYS A 108 -0.46 5.49 -1.76
C CYS A 108 0.34 5.53 -3.08
N ILE A 109 0.90 6.70 -3.44
CA ILE A 109 1.57 6.85 -4.74
C ILE A 109 2.89 6.07 -4.79
N ASP A 110 3.57 5.93 -3.66
CA ASP A 110 4.78 5.12 -3.52
C ASP A 110 4.51 3.64 -3.75
N GLU A 111 3.42 3.09 -3.19
CA GLU A 111 2.97 1.72 -3.44
C GLU A 111 2.69 1.47 -4.93
N LEU A 112 2.09 2.45 -5.62
CA LEU A 112 1.84 2.37 -7.05
C LEU A 112 3.15 2.40 -7.85
N ILE A 113 4.12 3.23 -7.46
CA ILE A 113 5.46 3.25 -8.07
C ILE A 113 6.19 1.91 -7.83
N LEU A 114 6.12 1.36 -6.61
CA LEU A 114 6.68 0.05 -6.28
C LEU A 114 6.06 -1.04 -7.14
N ARG A 115 4.74 -1.03 -7.36
CA ARG A 115 4.05 -1.95 -8.28
C ARG A 115 4.61 -1.86 -9.69
N VAL A 116 4.89 -0.66 -10.20
CA VAL A 116 5.55 -0.48 -11.51
C VAL A 116 6.97 -1.04 -11.50
N ILE A 117 7.73 -0.87 -10.42
CA ILE A 117 9.08 -1.45 -10.27
C ILE A 117 9.03 -2.99 -10.29
N HIS A 118 8.14 -3.61 -9.52
CA HIS A 118 7.93 -5.06 -9.52
C HIS A 118 7.53 -5.58 -10.91
N MET A 119 6.73 -4.80 -11.65
CA MET A 119 6.34 -5.11 -13.02
C MET A 119 7.55 -5.16 -13.97
N ILE A 120 8.39 -4.11 -14.00
CA ILE A 120 9.53 -4.06 -14.93
C ILE A 120 10.64 -5.06 -14.55
N ARG A 121 10.68 -5.52 -13.30
CA ARG A 121 11.53 -6.61 -12.82
C ARG A 121 10.98 -8.00 -13.13
N TRP A 122 9.81 -8.08 -13.77
CA TRP A 122 9.11 -9.32 -14.09
C TRP A 122 8.82 -10.18 -12.85
N GLU A 123 8.37 -9.55 -11.76
CA GLU A 123 7.97 -10.25 -10.53
C GLU A 123 6.47 -10.54 -10.47
N ASN A 124 5.68 -9.66 -11.07
CA ASN A 124 4.23 -9.77 -11.14
C ASN A 124 3.78 -9.49 -12.58
N VAL A 125 3.65 -10.55 -13.36
CA VAL A 125 3.39 -10.47 -14.79
C VAL A 125 1.98 -10.98 -15.09
N GLY A 126 1.04 -10.05 -15.29
CA GLY A 126 -0.33 -10.36 -15.68
C GLY A 126 -0.42 -10.70 -17.17
N LEU A 127 -0.61 -11.99 -17.50
CA LEU A 127 -0.70 -12.46 -18.90
C LEU A 127 -2.13 -12.55 -19.45
N ASN A 128 -3.14 -12.30 -18.63
CA ASN A 128 -4.56 -12.54 -18.98
C ASN A 128 -5.22 -11.31 -19.61
N ASP A 129 -4.80 -10.10 -19.23
CA ASP A 129 -5.30 -8.82 -19.77
C ASP A 129 -4.14 -8.02 -20.40
N PRO A 130 -3.63 -8.46 -21.57
CA PRO A 130 -2.46 -7.88 -22.19
C PRO A 130 -2.73 -6.45 -22.68
N TRP A 131 -1.79 -5.58 -22.35
CA TRP A 131 -1.63 -4.29 -23.01
C TRP A 131 -0.64 -4.38 -24.19
N CYS A 132 0.26 -5.36 -24.15
CA CYS A 132 1.17 -5.73 -25.23
C CYS A 132 1.12 -7.24 -25.54
N PHE A 133 0.45 -7.58 -26.65
CA PHE A 133 0.30 -8.98 -27.09
C PHE A 133 1.63 -9.64 -27.46
N ALA A 134 2.58 -8.89 -28.03
CA ALA A 134 3.89 -9.42 -28.39
C ALA A 134 4.67 -9.88 -27.14
N ALA A 135 4.61 -9.09 -26.07
CA ALA A 135 5.23 -9.44 -24.79
C ALA A 135 4.58 -10.65 -24.13
N VAL A 136 3.24 -10.77 -24.18
CA VAL A 136 2.57 -11.98 -23.67
C VAL A 136 2.94 -13.23 -24.46
N ARG A 137 3.01 -13.15 -25.79
CA ARG A 137 3.43 -14.29 -26.61
C ARG A 137 4.84 -14.74 -26.23
N TRP A 138 5.79 -13.79 -26.21
CA TRP A 138 7.16 -14.08 -25.84
C TRP A 138 7.26 -14.66 -24.42
N ALA A 139 6.54 -14.08 -23.46
CA ALA A 139 6.54 -14.53 -22.08
C ALA A 139 6.10 -16.00 -21.96
N ARG A 140 5.02 -16.39 -22.66
CA ARG A 140 4.51 -17.77 -22.65
C ARG A 140 5.48 -18.80 -23.25
N GLU A 141 6.33 -18.36 -24.17
CA GLU A 141 7.24 -19.24 -24.91
C GLU A 141 8.64 -19.30 -24.29
N SER A 142 9.09 -18.20 -23.67
CA SER A 142 10.52 -17.98 -23.37
C SER A 142 10.82 -17.50 -21.96
N TRP A 143 9.85 -16.94 -21.23
CA TRP A 143 10.10 -16.47 -19.87
C TRP A 143 10.04 -17.64 -18.88
N ASP A 144 11.06 -17.75 -18.03
CA ASP A 144 11.24 -18.83 -17.04
C ASP A 144 10.47 -18.58 -15.74
N ASN A 145 9.59 -17.58 -15.71
CA ASN A 145 8.83 -17.16 -14.53
C ASN A 145 9.72 -16.78 -13.34
N GLN A 146 10.93 -16.25 -13.61
CA GLN A 146 11.82 -15.72 -12.58
C GLN A 146 11.93 -14.19 -12.66
N PRO A 147 12.05 -13.51 -11.51
CA PRO A 147 12.43 -12.10 -11.44
C PRO A 147 13.79 -11.85 -12.11
N LEU A 148 13.88 -10.76 -12.86
CA LEU A 148 15.11 -10.31 -13.50
C LEU A 148 16.09 -9.68 -12.52
N ASP A 149 15.56 -9.06 -11.48
CA ASP A 149 16.29 -8.32 -10.46
C ASP A 149 15.65 -8.65 -9.11
N LYS A 150 16.47 -9.01 -8.12
CA LYS A 150 16.02 -9.36 -6.76
C LYS A 150 16.55 -8.37 -5.72
N SER A 151 17.10 -7.24 -6.17
CA SER A 151 17.66 -6.21 -5.29
C SER A 151 16.58 -5.65 -4.37
N GLN A 152 16.94 -5.41 -3.12
CA GLN A 152 16.09 -4.67 -2.19
C GLN A 152 15.88 -3.24 -2.71
N ILE A 153 14.62 -2.84 -2.93
CA ILE A 153 14.28 -1.57 -3.61
C ILE A 153 14.68 -0.37 -2.75
N TYR A 154 14.34 -0.39 -1.46
CA TYR A 154 14.60 0.68 -0.51
C TYR A 154 15.06 0.12 0.83
N THR A 155 15.79 0.92 1.60
CA THR A 155 16.12 0.60 2.99
C THR A 155 14.89 0.82 3.86
N GLU A 156 14.52 -0.19 4.64
CA GLU A 156 13.54 -0.01 5.72
C GLU A 156 14.18 0.89 6.78
N GLU A 157 13.48 1.90 7.25
CA GLU A 157 13.93 2.64 8.44
C GLU A 157 13.80 1.69 9.62
N GLU A 158 14.87 1.52 10.40
CA GLU A 158 14.76 0.88 11.71
C GLU A 158 13.85 1.77 12.57
N VAL A 159 12.61 1.34 12.77
CA VAL A 159 11.74 1.95 13.77
C VAL A 159 12.33 1.56 15.12
N ASP A 160 13.03 2.49 15.76
CA ASP A 160 13.52 2.29 17.12
C ASP A 160 12.30 2.33 18.06
N ILE A 161 11.66 1.17 18.23
CA ILE A 161 10.56 0.99 19.18
C ILE A 161 11.16 1.12 20.57
N HIS A 162 11.25 2.34 21.07
CA HIS A 162 11.45 2.58 22.49
C HIS A 162 10.19 2.13 23.22
N VAL A 163 10.21 0.86 23.64
CA VAL A 163 9.29 0.35 24.65
C VAL A 163 9.55 1.16 25.91
N TYR A 164 8.69 2.15 26.17
CA TYR A 164 8.66 2.82 27.46
C TYR A 164 8.23 1.78 28.49
N ASN A 165 9.21 1.10 29.10
CA ASN A 165 8.99 0.42 30.35
C ASN A 165 8.63 1.51 31.37
N SER A 166 7.34 1.55 31.74
CA SER A 166 6.90 2.37 32.86
C SER A 166 7.82 2.08 34.05
N PRO A 167 8.39 3.11 34.72
CA PRO A 167 9.20 2.89 35.90
C PRO A 167 8.39 2.06 36.92
N PRO A 168 8.98 1.09 37.62
CA PRO A 168 8.28 0.41 38.69
C PRO A 168 7.74 1.45 39.67
N ALA A 169 6.45 1.37 39.98
CA ALA A 169 5.78 2.30 40.87
C ALA A 169 6.60 2.45 42.16
N HIS A 170 7.12 3.64 42.42
CA HIS A 170 7.82 3.91 43.67
C HIS A 170 6.82 3.81 44.83
N PRO A 171 7.06 2.95 45.84
CA PRO A 171 6.23 2.94 47.02
C PRO A 171 6.58 4.20 47.84
N ASN A 172 5.57 5.00 48.12
CA ASN A 172 5.58 6.25 48.89
C ASN A 172 5.75 7.54 48.08
N GLN A 173 4.67 7.97 47.44
CA GLN A 173 4.30 9.38 47.46
C GLN A 173 2.80 9.47 47.80
N HIS A 174 2.50 10.19 48.89
CA HIS A 174 1.14 10.60 49.26
C HIS A 174 0.61 11.53 48.16
N PRO A 175 -0.66 11.46 47.75
CA PRO A 175 -1.15 12.30 46.66
C PRO A 175 -1.17 13.76 47.12
N THR A 176 -0.30 14.58 46.54
CA THR A 176 -0.58 16.02 46.42
C THR A 176 -1.44 16.18 45.18
N ASP A 177 -2.56 16.89 45.33
CA ASP A 177 -3.56 17.09 44.28
C ASP A 177 -2.93 17.44 42.93
N PRO A 178 -3.37 16.80 41.82
CA PRO A 178 -2.87 17.14 40.49
C PRO A 178 -3.30 18.58 40.13
N PRO A 179 -2.49 19.30 39.31
CA PRO A 179 -2.98 20.53 38.70
C PRO A 179 -4.26 20.21 37.92
N THR A 180 -5.27 21.06 38.03
CA THR A 180 -6.51 20.96 37.27
C THR A 180 -6.19 20.96 35.78
N LEU A 181 -6.09 19.76 35.21
CA LEU A 181 -6.16 19.52 33.78
C LEU A 181 -7.54 19.99 33.33
N PHE A 182 -7.57 20.88 32.34
CA PHE A 182 -8.78 21.14 31.58
C PHE A 182 -9.40 19.80 31.18
N PRO A 183 -10.70 19.57 31.39
CA PRO A 183 -11.33 18.36 30.90
C PRO A 183 -11.16 18.32 29.37
N PRO A 184 -10.77 17.18 28.79
CA PRO A 184 -10.82 17.02 27.35
C PRO A 184 -12.26 17.24 26.87
N PRO A 185 -12.47 17.78 25.66
CA PRO A 185 -13.80 17.84 25.08
C PRO A 185 -14.37 16.42 25.03
N ALA A 186 -15.57 16.24 25.60
CA ALA A 186 -16.22 14.94 25.67
C ALA A 186 -16.44 14.36 24.27
N GLY A 187 -15.99 13.12 24.06
CA GLY A 187 -16.48 12.28 22.96
C GLY A 187 -15.47 11.72 21.96
N VAL A 188 -14.17 11.64 22.24
CA VAL A 188 -13.24 10.90 21.38
C VAL A 188 -12.67 9.72 22.17
N LYS A 189 -13.08 8.50 21.82
CA LYS A 189 -12.42 7.26 22.28
C LYS A 189 -11.19 7.01 21.42
N ASP A 190 -10.14 6.45 22.03
CA ASP A 190 -8.89 6.10 21.33
C ASP A 190 -9.19 5.06 20.24
N PRO A 191 -8.78 5.26 18.98
CA PRO A 191 -9.16 4.39 17.86
C PRO A 191 -8.50 3.00 17.86
N ASP A 192 -7.64 2.71 18.85
CA ASP A 192 -6.90 1.44 18.98
C ASP A 192 -7.19 0.73 20.32
N GLU A 193 -8.35 0.96 20.94
CA GLU A 193 -8.74 0.26 22.18
C GLU A 193 -9.01 -1.23 21.89
N ILE A 194 -8.16 -2.11 22.44
CA ILE A 194 -8.28 -3.57 22.35
C ILE A 194 -9.18 -4.03 23.50
N GLU A 195 -10.30 -4.69 23.17
CA GLU A 195 -11.18 -5.32 24.16
C GLU A 195 -10.95 -6.84 24.14
N ILE A 196 -10.65 -7.42 25.30
CA ILE A 196 -10.45 -8.86 25.47
C ILE A 196 -11.76 -9.45 25.98
N ILE A 197 -12.37 -10.34 25.19
CA ILE A 197 -13.61 -11.01 25.57
C ILE A 197 -13.29 -12.48 25.88
N LEU A 198 -13.70 -12.91 27.06
CA LEU A 198 -13.64 -14.31 27.49
C LEU A 198 -14.90 -15.02 27.02
N LEU A 199 -14.76 -16.00 26.12
CA LEU A 199 -15.86 -16.88 25.74
C LEU A 199 -15.71 -18.22 26.48
N GLU A 200 -16.80 -18.65 27.13
CA GLU A 200 -16.92 -19.97 27.74
C GLU A 200 -17.72 -20.87 26.81
N ASP A 201 -17.16 -22.02 26.44
CA ASP A 201 -17.90 -23.04 25.69
C ASP A 201 -18.83 -23.88 26.59
N ASP A 202 -19.73 -24.65 26.00
CA ASP A 202 -20.69 -25.51 26.72
C ASP A 202 -20.01 -26.61 27.57
N ASN A 203 -18.70 -26.81 27.41
CA ASN A 203 -17.88 -27.73 28.19
C ASN A 203 -17.04 -27.01 29.28
N ASN A 204 -17.30 -25.72 29.52
CA ASN A 204 -16.66 -24.85 30.50
C ASN A 204 -15.15 -24.62 30.26
N ASN A 205 -14.74 -24.68 29.00
CA ASN A 205 -13.41 -24.31 28.56
C ASN A 205 -13.40 -22.81 28.19
N LYS A 206 -12.39 -22.07 28.65
CA LYS A 206 -12.26 -20.63 28.44
C LYS A 206 -11.25 -20.35 27.35
N GLU A 207 -11.64 -19.61 26.33
CA GLU A 207 -10.75 -19.14 25.27
C GLU A 207 -10.71 -17.60 25.30
N GLU A 208 -9.50 -17.03 25.31
CA GLU A 208 -9.28 -15.58 25.24
C GLU A 208 -9.14 -15.18 23.78
N ILE A 209 -9.97 -14.23 23.34
CA ILE A 209 -9.89 -13.66 21.99
C ILE A 209 -9.67 -12.16 22.12
N GLU A 210 -8.59 -11.67 21.52
CA GLU A 210 -8.28 -10.24 21.40
C GLU A 210 -8.98 -9.68 20.17
N ILE A 211 -9.78 -8.62 20.36
CA ILE A 211 -10.49 -7.95 19.26
C ILE A 211 -10.06 -6.48 19.22
N THR A 212 -9.58 -6.04 18.06
CA THR A 212 -9.28 -4.62 17.79
C THR A 212 -10.54 -3.94 17.26
N VAL A 213 -11.04 -2.92 17.97
CA VAL A 213 -12.26 -2.19 17.57
C VAL A 213 -11.89 -1.06 16.60
N LEU A 214 -12.10 -1.27 15.31
CA LEU A 214 -11.87 -0.25 14.28
C LEU A 214 -13.07 0.72 14.17
N GLY A 215 -13.13 1.72 15.05
CA GLY A 215 -14.07 2.85 14.97
C GLY A 215 -15.55 2.50 15.24
N ASP A 216 -16.38 3.53 15.44
CA ASP A 216 -17.73 3.51 16.05
C ASP A 216 -18.67 2.37 15.58
N ALA A 217 -18.55 1.19 16.20
CA ALA A 217 -19.48 0.07 16.05
C ALA A 217 -20.42 0.02 17.26
N ASN A 218 -21.70 0.35 17.05
CA ASN A 218 -22.75 0.07 18.03
C ASN A 218 -23.15 -1.42 17.94
N VAL A 219 -22.76 -2.20 18.93
CA VAL A 219 -23.20 -3.59 19.08
C VAL A 219 -24.63 -3.60 19.61
N VAL A 220 -25.60 -4.06 18.81
CA VAL A 220 -26.96 -4.36 19.28
C VAL A 220 -27.16 -5.87 19.18
N PRO A 221 -27.41 -6.58 20.30
CA PRO A 221 -27.72 -8.00 20.25
C PRO A 221 -29.14 -8.19 19.72
N THR A 222 -29.29 -8.83 18.57
CA THR A 222 -30.58 -9.33 18.09
C THR A 222 -30.76 -10.76 18.59
N GLN A 223 -31.75 -11.00 19.45
CA GLN A 223 -32.20 -12.36 19.75
C GLN A 223 -32.86 -12.93 18.49
N GLY A 224 -32.20 -13.89 17.85
CA GLY A 224 -32.83 -14.75 16.86
C GLY A 224 -33.75 -15.74 17.57
N ASP A 225 -35.04 -15.72 17.22
CA ASP A 225 -36.03 -16.70 17.68
C ASP A 225 -35.56 -18.13 17.33
N SER A 226 -35.22 -18.90 18.35
CA SER A 226 -34.85 -20.30 18.25
C SER A 226 -36.10 -21.14 17.94
N ASN A 227 -36.14 -21.74 16.76
CA ASN A 227 -36.93 -22.95 16.51
C ASN A 227 -36.30 -23.78 15.38
N ASN A 228 -35.09 -24.31 15.61
CA ASN A 228 -34.75 -25.65 15.15
C ASN A 228 -33.46 -26.16 15.83
N HIS A 229 -33.48 -27.43 16.22
CA HIS A 229 -32.32 -28.16 16.74
C HIS A 229 -31.33 -28.47 15.59
N ASN A 230 -30.04 -28.37 15.91
CA ASN A 230 -28.85 -28.62 15.09
C ASN A 230 -28.50 -27.54 14.06
N ASP A 231 -27.62 -26.61 14.45
CA ASP A 231 -26.37 -26.32 13.73
C ASP A 231 -25.52 -25.34 14.56
N SER A 232 -24.20 -25.44 14.43
CA SER A 232 -23.21 -24.54 15.05
C SER A 232 -23.55 -23.07 14.78
N GLN A 233 -23.52 -22.23 15.81
CA GLN A 233 -23.81 -20.80 15.67
C GLN A 233 -22.65 -20.09 14.97
N ASP A 234 -22.77 -19.89 13.66
CA ASP A 234 -21.94 -18.94 12.92
C ASP A 234 -22.39 -17.50 13.27
N ILE A 235 -21.49 -16.73 13.88
CA ILE A 235 -21.72 -15.30 14.16
C ILE A 235 -21.36 -14.53 12.89
N GLU A 236 -22.35 -14.16 12.08
CA GLU A 236 -22.17 -13.24 10.96
C GLU A 236 -21.97 -11.81 11.47
N ILE A 237 -20.76 -11.27 11.31
CA ILE A 237 -20.48 -9.85 11.51
C ILE A 237 -20.75 -9.13 10.18
N THR A 238 -21.87 -8.42 10.09
CA THR A 238 -22.14 -7.53 8.94
C THR A 238 -21.52 -6.16 9.21
N VAL A 239 -20.52 -5.79 8.40
CA VAL A 239 -19.98 -4.43 8.35
C VAL A 239 -20.81 -3.65 7.32
N LEU A 240 -21.49 -2.56 7.73
CA LEU A 240 -22.09 -1.58 6.82
C LEU A 240 -21.16 -0.37 6.64
#